data_AF-A0A7S3KCC8-F1
#
_entry.id   AF-A0A7S3KCC8-F1
#
_cell.length_a   1.000
_cell.length_b   1.000
_cell.length_c   1.000
_cell.angle_alpha   90.00
_cell.angle_beta   90.00
_cell.angle_gamma   90.00
#
_symmetry.space_group_name_H-M   'P 1'
#
loop_
_entity.id
_entity.type
_entity.pdbx_description
1 polymer ?
#
loop_
_entity_poly.entity_id
_entity_poly.type
_entity_poly.pdbx_seq_one_letter_code
_entity_poly.pdbx_strand_id
1 'polypeptide(L)'
;VAAISVLVLYFKLFYFLRIFFATAYLVRMIIEIMIDMKFFVGVLMIATIAFANAFYILGRNSEEDNLAGDNFIDAFIFSYKMGLGDFITDDFGTRDEEFLWIFFLLDT
;
A
#
# COMPACT_ATOMS: atom_id res chain seq x y z
N VAL A 1 14.72 9.58 16.15
CA VAL A 1 15.47 10.64 15.41
C VAL A 1 16.69 10.09 14.68
N ALA A 2 17.61 9.39 15.35
CA ALA A 2 18.80 8.80 14.70
C ALA A 2 18.47 7.89 13.49
N ALA A 3 17.43 7.05 13.59
CA ALA A 3 16.98 6.20 12.48
C ALA A 3 16.57 7.00 11.23
N ILE A 4 15.86 8.12 11.40
CA ILE A 4 15.45 9.00 10.31
C ILE A 4 16.68 9.68 9.70
N SER A 5 17.64 10.10 10.52
CA SER A 5 18.90 10.71 10.05
C SER A 5 19.73 9.76 9.21
N VAL A 6 19.82 8.48 9.59
CA VAL A 6 20.51 7.44 8.82
C VAL A 6 19.82 7.22 7.47
N LEU A 7 18.49 7.14 7.45
CA LEU A 7 17.71 6.99 6.22
C LEU A 7 17.93 8.18 5.26
N VAL A 8 17.89 9.41 5.78
CA VAL A 8 18.16 10.63 4.98
C VAL A 8 19.60 10.66 4.45
N LEU A 9 20.58 10.13 5.20
CA LEU A 9 21.96 10.03 4.76
C LEU A 9 22.10 9.10 3.54
N TYR A 10 21.42 7.95 3.55
CA TYR A 10 21.37 7.06 2.39
C TYR A 10 20.62 7.68 1.21
N PHE A 11 19.57 8.48 1.41
CA PHE A 11 18.95 9.22 0.31
C PHE A 11 19.91 10.25 -0.31
N LYS A 12 20.74 10.91 0.51
CA LYS A 12 21.80 11.79 0.00
C LYS A 12 22.89 11.03 -0.76
N LEU A 13 23.11 9.75 -0.49
CA LEU A 13 24.02 8.91 -1.27
C LEU A 13 23.62 8.87 -2.75
N PHE A 14 22.32 8.75 -3.06
CA PHE A 14 21.81 8.81 -4.44
C PHE A 14 22.11 10.14 -5.14
N TYR A 15 22.25 11.23 -4.40
CA TYR A 15 22.69 12.51 -4.97
C TYR A 15 24.16 12.47 -5.41
N PHE A 16 25.04 11.80 -4.66
CA PHE A 16 26.44 11.62 -5.06
C PHE A 16 26.58 10.77 -6.33
N LEU A 17 25.66 9.84 -6.60
CA LEU A 17 25.63 9.08 -7.86
C LEU A 17 25.40 9.96 -9.10
N ARG A 18 24.94 11.21 -8.95
CA ARG A 18 24.83 12.17 -10.07
C ARG A 18 26.19 12.66 -10.57
N ILE A 19 27.26 12.54 -9.78
CA ILE A 19 28.60 13.03 -10.12
C ILE A 19 29.27 12.14 -11.18
N PHE A 20 29.00 10.83 -11.17
CA PHE A 20 29.56 9.91 -12.15
C PHE A 20 28.71 9.91 -13.44
N PHE A 21 29.34 10.16 -14.58
CA PHE A 21 28.65 10.27 -15.88
C PHE A 21 27.81 9.03 -16.24
N ALA A 22 28.25 7.81 -15.86
CA ALA A 22 27.52 6.57 -16.13
C ALA A 22 26.23 6.42 -15.29
N THR A 23 26.26 6.77 -14.01
CA THR A 23 25.09 6.65 -13.11
C THR A 23 24.19 7.89 -13.13
N ALA A 24 24.68 9.03 -13.61
CA ALA A 24 23.92 10.27 -13.71
C ALA A 24 22.68 10.15 -14.60
N TYR A 25 22.76 9.37 -15.68
CA TYR A 25 21.61 9.11 -16.55
C TYR A 25 20.52 8.30 -15.83
N LEU A 26 20.92 7.22 -15.13
CA LEU A 26 20.00 6.37 -14.37
C LEU A 26 19.25 7.17 -13.30
N VAL A 27 19.95 8.00 -12.54
CA VAL A 27 19.33 8.83 -11.50
C VAL A 27 18.33 9.84 -12.09
N ARG A 28 18.64 10.44 -13.25
CA ARG A 28 17.70 11.36 -13.92
C ARG A 28 16.43 10.65 -14.37
N MET A 29 16.58 9.47 -14.99
CA MET A 29 15.43 8.65 -15.42
C MET A 29 14.54 8.27 -14.24
N ILE A 30 15.12 7.84 -13.12
CA ILE A 30 14.35 7.49 -11.90
C ILE A 30 13.56 8.71 -11.40
N ILE A 31 14.17 9.90 -11.37
CA ILE A 31 13.49 11.13 -10.92
C ILE A 31 12.32 11.47 -11.86
N GLU A 32 12.49 11.34 -13.16
CA GLU A 32 11.45 11.60 -14.16
C GLU A 32 10.26 10.65 -13.99
N ILE A 33 10.51 9.35 -13.85
CA ILE A 33 9.47 8.35 -13.58
C ILE A 33 8.74 8.67 -12.26
N MET A 34 9.47 9.00 -11.19
CA MET A 34 8.88 9.34 -9.89
C MET A 34 7.94 10.56 -9.98
N ILE A 35 8.25 11.54 -10.83
CA ILE A 35 7.41 12.73 -11.02
C ILE A 35 6.13 12.37 -11.77
N ASP A 36 6.22 11.49 -12.77
CA ASP A 36 5.06 11.08 -13.57
C ASP A 36 4.12 10.15 -12.78
N MET A 37 4.68 9.31 -11.90
CA MET A 37 3.92 8.38 -11.05
C MET A 37 3.02 9.06 -10.01
N LYS A 38 3.21 10.35 -9.71
CA LYS A 38 2.44 11.06 -8.67
C LYS A 38 0.93 11.00 -8.89
N PHE A 39 0.49 11.11 -10.15
CA PHE A 39 -0.93 11.08 -10.50
C PHE A 39 -1.51 9.68 -10.36
N PHE A 40 -0.74 8.67 -10.76
CA PHE A 40 -1.10 7.27 -10.58
C PHE A 40 -1.24 6.91 -9.10
N VAL A 41 -0.27 7.29 -8.27
CA VAL A 41 -0.32 7.04 -6.81
C VAL A 41 -1.53 7.73 -6.17
N GLY A 42 -1.92 8.91 -6.65
CA GLY A 42 -3.14 9.59 -6.19
C GLY A 42 -4.41 8.79 -6.50
N VAL A 43 -4.54 8.26 -7.72
CA VAL A 43 -5.69 7.42 -8.10
C VAL A 43 -5.68 6.09 -7.33
N LEU A 44 -4.51 5.46 -7.17
CA LEU A 44 -4.35 4.25 -6.38
C LEU A 44 -4.79 4.47 -4.93
N MET A 45 -4.40 5.59 -4.31
CA MET A 45 -4.79 5.92 -2.94
C MET A 45 -6.31 6.08 -2.79
N ILE A 46 -7.00 6.70 -3.77
CA ILE A 46 -8.46 6.82 -3.76
C ILE A 46 -9.12 5.44 -3.88
N ALA A 47 -8.60 4.58 -4.76
CA ALA A 47 -9.10 3.21 -4.92
C ALA A 47 -8.92 2.39 -3.62
N THR A 48 -7.72 2.40 -3.03
CA THR A 48 -7.46 1.69 -1.75
C THR A 48 -8.32 2.22 -0.61
N ILE A 49 -8.61 3.52 -0.54
CA ILE A 49 -9.55 4.07 0.47
C ILE A 49 -10.98 3.55 0.25
N ALA A 50 -11.41 3.38 -1.00
CA ALA A 50 -12.74 2.85 -1.31
C ALA A 50 -12.86 1.37 -0.87
N PHE A 51 -11.86 0.54 -1.17
CA PHE A 51 -11.82 -0.85 -0.73
C PHE A 51 -11.65 -0.99 0.78
N ALA A 52 -10.80 -0.17 1.41
CA ALA A 52 -10.66 -0.11 2.86
C ALA A 52 -11.98 0.19 3.58
N ASN A 53 -12.80 1.10 3.05
CA ASN A 53 -14.14 1.35 3.59
C ASN A 53 -15.06 0.14 3.44
N ALA A 54 -15.02 -0.56 2.31
CA ALA A 54 -15.80 -1.78 2.10
C ALA A 54 -15.40 -2.87 3.11
N PHE A 55 -14.10 -3.13 3.28
CA PHE A 55 -13.58 -4.09 4.27
C PHE A 55 -13.90 -3.68 5.72
N TYR A 56 -13.86 -2.39 6.05
CA TYR A 56 -14.23 -1.91 7.39
C TYR A 56 -15.71 -2.16 7.71
N ILE A 57 -16.60 -1.97 6.74
CA ILE A 57 -18.04 -2.25 6.93
C ILE A 57 -18.30 -3.75 7.07
N LEU A 58 -17.65 -4.57 6.24
CA LEU A 58 -17.76 -6.04 6.29
C LEU A 58 -17.21 -6.61 7.61
N GLY A 59 -16.06 -6.12 8.07
CA GLY A 59 -15.48 -6.50 9.36
C GLY A 59 -16.38 -6.14 10.53
N ARG A 60 -17.00 -4.95 10.53
CA ARG A 60 -17.93 -4.53 11.60
C ARG A 60 -19.21 -5.38 11.66
N ASN A 61 -19.64 -5.94 10.54
CA ASN A 61 -20.82 -6.80 10.46
C ASN A 61 -20.53 -8.25 10.91
N SER A 62 -19.25 -8.61 11.06
CA SER A 62 -18.80 -9.92 11.50
C SER A 62 -18.56 -9.87 13.00
N GLU A 63 -19.48 -10.42 13.81
CA GLU A 63 -19.47 -10.31 15.28
C GLU A 63 -18.28 -11.02 15.97
N GLU A 64 -17.50 -11.85 15.26
CA GLU A 64 -16.58 -12.82 15.87
C GLU A 64 -15.09 -12.57 15.61
N ASP A 65 -14.70 -11.80 14.58
CA ASP A 65 -13.31 -11.36 14.40
C ASP A 65 -13.23 -10.12 13.50
N ASN A 66 -12.45 -9.13 13.91
CA ASN A 66 -12.24 -7.92 13.11
C ASN A 66 -11.26 -8.25 11.97
N LEU A 67 -11.79 -8.83 10.88
CA LEU A 67 -11.09 -9.19 9.63
C LEU A 67 -10.12 -8.09 9.12
N ALA A 68 -10.47 -6.83 9.35
CA ALA A 68 -9.75 -5.66 8.89
C ALA A 68 -9.20 -4.79 10.05
N GLY A 69 -9.24 -5.29 11.30
CA GLY A 69 -8.86 -4.56 12.52
C GLY A 69 -9.95 -3.63 13.08
N ASP A 70 -9.75 -3.14 14.31
CA ASP A 70 -10.73 -2.35 15.07
C ASP A 70 -10.92 -0.93 14.51
N ASN A 71 -9.91 -0.41 13.79
CA ASN A 71 -9.87 0.95 13.28
C ASN A 71 -9.87 0.99 11.75
N PHE A 72 -10.41 2.09 11.20
CA PHE A 72 -10.34 2.36 9.76
C PHE A 72 -8.91 2.36 9.20
N ILE A 73 -7.91 2.75 10.01
CA ILE A 73 -6.50 2.74 9.61
C ILE A 73 -6.00 1.32 9.40
N ASP A 74 -6.44 0.38 10.24
CA ASP A 74 -6.06 -1.02 10.12
C ASP A 74 -6.67 -1.62 8.85
N ALA A 75 -7.92 -1.26 8.53
CA ALA A 75 -8.59 -1.68 7.30
C ALA A 75 -7.94 -1.09 6.04
N PHE A 76 -7.42 0.13 6.14
CA PHE A 76 -6.64 0.75 5.08
C PHE A 76 -5.30 0.05 4.85
N ILE A 77 -4.58 -0.28 5.92
CA ILE A 77 -3.32 -1.03 5.84
C ILE A 77 -3.60 -2.44 5.29
N PHE A 78 -4.71 -3.06 5.67
CA PHE A 78 -5.13 -4.36 5.16
C PHE A 78 -5.36 -4.33 3.65
N SER A 79 -6.21 -3.44 3.14
CA SER A 79 -6.43 -3.30 1.67
C SER A 79 -5.15 -2.91 0.93
N TYR A 80 -4.30 -2.05 1.51
CA TYR A 80 -3.02 -1.72 0.90
C TYR A 80 -2.09 -2.93 0.78
N LYS A 81 -1.97 -3.74 1.85
CA LYS A 81 -1.17 -4.97 1.84
C LYS A 81 -1.72 -6.00 0.87
N MET A 82 -3.05 -6.11 0.82
CA MET A 82 -3.73 -7.02 -0.09
C MET A 82 -3.48 -6.67 -1.56
N GLY A 83 -3.57 -5.38 -1.92
CA GLY A 83 -3.19 -4.90 -3.26
C GLY A 83 -1.69 -5.03 -3.58
N LEU A 84 -0.81 -5.20 -2.58
CA LEU A 84 0.60 -5.56 -2.79
C LEU A 84 0.84 -7.07 -2.95
N GLY A 85 -0.21 -7.89 -2.79
CA GLY A 85 -0.13 -9.34 -2.88
C GLY A 85 0.18 -10.06 -1.56
N ASP A 86 0.07 -9.37 -0.42
CA ASP A 86 0.14 -9.98 0.91
C ASP A 86 -1.28 -10.43 1.32
N PHE A 87 -1.58 -11.69 1.06
CA PHE A 87 -2.91 -12.27 1.25
C PHE A 87 -2.99 -13.00 2.59
N ILE A 88 -3.38 -12.28 3.64
CA ILE A 88 -3.75 -12.89 4.92
C ILE A 88 -5.24 -13.25 4.83
N THR A 89 -5.53 -14.46 4.35
CA THR A 89 -6.89 -14.96 4.09
C THR A 89 -7.43 -15.86 5.20
N ASP A 90 -6.69 -15.99 6.31
CA ASP A 90 -6.90 -17.05 7.30
C ASP A 90 -8.28 -17.00 7.98
N ASP A 91 -8.92 -15.82 8.02
CA ASP A 91 -10.25 -15.62 8.66
C ASP A 91 -11.42 -15.46 7.69
N PHE A 92 -11.25 -15.62 6.38
CA PHE A 92 -12.38 -15.46 5.42
C PHE A 92 -13.47 -16.55 5.50
N GLY A 93 -13.30 -17.56 6.37
CA GLY A 93 -14.18 -18.74 6.45
C GLY A 93 -15.40 -18.65 7.38
N THR A 94 -15.63 -17.54 8.09
CA THR A 94 -16.61 -17.48 9.19
C THR A 94 -18.00 -16.95 8.81
N ARG A 95 -18.15 -16.01 7.84
CA ARG A 95 -19.42 -15.59 7.19
C ARG A 95 -19.18 -14.59 6.04
N ASP A 96 -20.12 -14.50 5.09
CA ASP A 96 -20.06 -13.65 3.88
C ASP A 96 -18.86 -13.95 2.93
N GLU A 97 -18.41 -15.21 2.94
CA GLU A 97 -17.28 -15.73 2.14
C GLU A 97 -17.39 -15.35 0.66
N GLU A 98 -18.57 -15.45 0.05
CA GLU A 98 -18.78 -15.11 -1.37
C GLU A 98 -18.49 -13.63 -1.67
N PHE A 99 -18.91 -12.71 -0.78
CA PHE A 99 -18.67 -11.28 -0.97
C PHE A 99 -17.21 -10.93 -0.70
N LEU A 100 -16.59 -11.56 0.31
CA LEU A 100 -15.17 -11.36 0.64
C LEU A 100 -14.25 -11.81 -0.49
N TRP A 101 -14.52 -12.96 -1.14
CA TRP A 101 -13.77 -13.41 -2.31
C TRP A 101 -13.95 -12.50 -3.54
N ILE A 102 -15.15 -11.95 -3.76
CA ILE A 102 -15.40 -11.01 -4.86
C ILE A 102 -14.63 -9.71 -4.62
N PHE A 103 -14.67 -9.15 -3.41
CA PHE A 103 -13.92 -7.95 -3.07
C PHE A 103 -12.41 -8.19 -3.09
N PHE A 104 -11.96 -9.39 -2.69
CA PHE A 104 -10.57 -9.81 -2.78
C PHE A 104 -10.03 -9.80 -4.22
N LEU A 105 -10.79 -10.36 -5.16
CA LEU A 105 -10.42 -10.40 -6.56
C LEU A 105 -10.47 -9.01 -7.23
N LEU A 106 -11.26 -8.08 -6.69
CA LEU A 106 -11.38 -6.71 -7.20
C LEU A 106 -10.26 -5.80 -6.68
N ASP A 107 -9.78 -6.03 -5.46
CA ASP A 107 -8.68 -5.27 -4.83
C ASP A 107 -7.29 -5.71 -5.33
N THR A 108 -7.17 -6.96 -5.80
CA THR A 108 -5.94 -7.55 -6.40
C THR A 108 -5.83 -7.26 -7.89
#